data_AF-A0AAE0ARN0-F1
#
_entry.id   AF-A0AAE0ARN0-F1
#
_cell.length_a   1.000
_cell.length_b   1.000
_cell.length_c   1.000
_cell.angle_alpha   90.00
_cell.angle_beta   90.00
_cell.angle_gamma   90.00
#
_symmetry.space_group_name_H-M   'P 1'
#
loop_
_entity.id
_entity.type
_entity.pdbx_description
1 polymer ?
#
loop_
_entity_poly.entity_id
_entity_poly.type
_entity_poly.pdbx_seq_one_letter_code
_entity_poly.pdbx_strand_id
1 'polypeptide(L)'
;MSILLSVSPSSSSSSAFFSCTKPLKTLSSFAYKPLLALKNKAFSVTSLHSTTSNPSPPPELQTFWQWLFDQGMVSTKSPVRLATISEGLGLVAQKDIGKNDVVLEIPKKFWINPDAVAASEIGNVCSGLKPWISVALFLIREKKKREDSPLRVYLDILPESTDSTVFCAEEELVELQG
;
A
#
# COMPACT_ATOMS: atom_id res chain seq x y z
N MET A 1 33.07 43.86 5.70
CA MET A 1 34.00 42.96 4.97
C MET A 1 33.13 42.02 4.15
N SER A 2 33.08 42.27 2.84
CA SER A 2 32.25 41.54 1.87
C SER A 2 33.18 40.96 0.82
N ILE A 3 32.99 39.70 0.42
CA ILE A 3 33.71 39.10 -0.69
C ILE A 3 32.68 38.47 -1.64
N LEU A 4 32.53 39.10 -2.80
CA LEU A 4 31.97 38.55 -4.03
C LEU A 4 33.15 38.05 -4.88
N LEU A 5 33.00 36.92 -5.56
CA LEU A 5 33.68 36.62 -6.82
C LEU A 5 32.97 35.50 -7.57
N SER A 6 33.02 35.61 -8.89
CA SER A 6 32.07 35.07 -9.86
C SER A 6 32.81 34.37 -11.01
N VAL A 7 32.13 33.41 -11.68
CA VAL A 7 32.16 33.10 -13.15
C VAL A 7 33.45 32.44 -13.70
N SER A 8 33.51 31.49 -14.65
CA SER A 8 32.66 30.46 -15.29
C SER A 8 33.62 29.58 -16.18
N PRO A 9 33.28 28.94 -17.32
CA PRO A 9 33.56 27.51 -17.57
C PRO A 9 34.47 27.22 -18.77
N SER A 10 34.80 25.94 -19.01
CA SER A 10 35.45 25.48 -20.24
C SER A 10 34.79 24.23 -20.81
N SER A 11 34.34 24.35 -22.06
CA SER A 11 33.87 23.29 -22.96
C SER A 11 35.00 22.77 -23.87
N SER A 12 34.87 21.53 -24.37
CA SER A 12 35.18 21.07 -25.75
C SER A 12 34.96 19.54 -25.83
N SER A 13 33.97 19.04 -26.61
CA SER A 13 34.01 18.64 -28.05
C SER A 13 34.64 17.25 -28.27
N SER A 14 34.24 16.34 -29.18
CA SER A 14 33.18 16.19 -30.19
C SER A 14 33.29 14.72 -30.69
N SER A 15 32.21 14.05 -31.11
CA SER A 15 31.90 13.66 -32.52
C SER A 15 31.15 12.30 -32.49
N ALA A 16 30.40 11.84 -33.48
CA ALA A 16 29.55 12.40 -34.53
C ALA A 16 28.64 11.23 -34.98
N PHE A 17 27.47 11.57 -35.49
CA PHE A 17 26.40 10.69 -35.97
C PHE A 17 26.82 9.80 -37.16
N PHE A 18 26.07 8.71 -37.42
CA PHE A 18 25.37 8.46 -38.70
C PHE A 18 24.39 7.28 -38.57
N SER A 19 23.16 7.48 -39.05
CA SER A 19 22.17 6.45 -39.36
C SER A 19 22.18 6.21 -40.87
N CYS A 20 22.02 4.96 -41.36
CA CYS A 20 21.50 4.68 -42.70
C CYS A 20 21.08 3.21 -42.91
N THR A 21 20.37 3.00 -44.00
CA THR A 21 19.33 2.02 -44.37
C THR A 21 19.79 0.65 -44.91
N LYS A 22 18.87 -0.34 -44.94
CA LYS A 22 18.95 -1.65 -45.63
C LYS A 22 19.02 -1.49 -47.18
N PRO A 23 19.51 -2.48 -47.98
CA PRO A 23 18.68 -3.60 -48.46
C PRO A 23 19.41 -4.97 -48.76
N LEU A 24 18.59 -5.89 -49.29
CA LEU A 24 18.59 -7.35 -49.55
C LEU A 24 19.68 -8.08 -50.41
N LYS A 25 19.74 -9.44 -50.22
CA LYS A 25 20.17 -10.59 -51.11
C LYS A 25 21.70 -10.81 -51.27
N THR A 26 22.31 -12.01 -51.31
CA THR A 26 21.92 -13.39 -51.76
C THR A 26 23.03 -14.42 -51.38
N LEU A 27 22.66 -15.71 -51.16
CA LEU A 27 23.39 -17.01 -51.32
C LEU A 27 24.78 -17.20 -50.62
N SER A 28 25.19 -18.35 -50.05
CA SER A 28 24.96 -19.76 -50.37
C SER A 28 25.27 -20.68 -49.16
N SER A 29 24.87 -21.94 -49.32
CA SER A 29 24.93 -23.12 -48.46
C SER A 29 26.26 -23.46 -47.81
N PHE A 30 26.24 -23.90 -46.54
CA PHE A 30 26.98 -25.10 -46.10
C PHE A 30 26.17 -25.83 -45.01
N ALA A 31 25.99 -27.12 -45.25
CA ALA A 31 25.25 -28.04 -44.40
C ALA A 31 26.17 -28.65 -43.35
N TYR A 32 25.80 -28.56 -42.07
CA TYR A 32 26.22 -29.49 -41.03
C TYR A 32 25.08 -29.63 -40.00
N LYS A 33 24.57 -30.87 -39.82
CA LYS A 33 23.84 -31.34 -38.63
C LYS A 33 24.84 -32.13 -37.79
N PRO A 34 24.79 -32.12 -36.43
CA PRO A 34 23.83 -32.92 -35.65
C PRO A 34 23.26 -32.17 -34.42
N LEU A 35 21.96 -32.26 -34.10
CA LEU A 35 21.24 -33.31 -33.34
C LEU A 35 21.56 -33.31 -31.83
N LEU A 36 20.76 -32.58 -31.03
CA LEU A 36 20.22 -32.97 -29.71
C LEU A 36 19.07 -32.00 -29.33
N ALA A 37 17.83 -32.37 -29.63
CA ALA A 37 16.64 -31.61 -29.24
C ALA A 37 16.08 -32.14 -27.92
N LEU A 38 16.41 -31.46 -26.82
CA LEU A 38 15.78 -31.67 -25.52
C LEU A 38 14.37 -31.06 -25.56
N LYS A 39 13.35 -31.90 -25.72
CA LYS A 39 11.94 -31.46 -25.64
C LYS A 39 11.60 -31.17 -24.18
N ASN A 40 11.73 -29.91 -23.76
CA ASN A 40 11.13 -29.43 -22.53
C ASN A 40 9.60 -29.40 -22.73
N LYS A 41 8.92 -30.41 -22.19
CA LYS A 41 7.47 -30.44 -22.08
C LYS A 41 7.07 -29.41 -21.02
N ALA A 42 6.42 -28.32 -21.44
CA ALA A 42 5.85 -27.35 -20.52
C ALA A 42 4.77 -28.03 -19.67
N PHE A 43 4.99 -28.11 -18.36
CA PHE A 43 3.96 -28.47 -17.41
C PHE A 43 3.10 -27.23 -17.16
N SER A 44 1.86 -27.27 -17.63
CA SER A 44 0.85 -26.26 -17.30
C SER A 44 0.28 -26.63 -15.92
N VAL A 45 0.62 -25.84 -14.90
CA VAL A 45 0.00 -25.94 -13.58
C VAL A 45 -1.28 -25.13 -13.64
N THR A 46 -2.42 -25.80 -13.80
CA THR A 46 -3.73 -25.18 -13.52
C THR A 46 -3.86 -25.00 -12.02
N SER A 47 -3.66 -23.77 -11.56
CA SER A 47 -4.03 -23.35 -10.20
C SER A 47 -5.54 -23.54 -10.02
N LEU A 48 -5.92 -24.50 -9.16
CA LEU A 48 -7.29 -24.65 -8.69
C LEU A 48 -7.53 -23.58 -7.62
N HIS A 49 -7.92 -22.39 -8.04
CA HIS A 49 -8.52 -21.44 -7.12
C HIS A 49 -9.92 -21.94 -6.78
N SER A 50 -10.11 -22.36 -5.52
CA SER A 50 -11.41 -22.54 -4.92
C SER A 50 -12.19 -21.23 -5.06
N THR A 51 -13.27 -21.29 -5.83
CA THR A 51 -14.30 -20.26 -5.83
C THR A 51 -15.31 -20.57 -4.73
N THR A 52 -15.95 -19.51 -4.24
CA THR A 52 -17.25 -19.49 -3.54
C THR A 52 -17.20 -19.40 -2.00
N SER A 53 -17.00 -18.19 -1.49
CA SER A 53 -18.16 -17.33 -1.17
C SER A 53 -17.73 -15.89 -1.39
N ASN A 54 -18.53 -15.09 -2.09
CA ASN A 54 -18.44 -13.64 -1.97
C ASN A 54 -19.30 -13.31 -0.74
N PRO A 55 -18.74 -13.18 0.47
CA PRO A 55 -19.48 -12.52 1.52
C PRO A 55 -19.76 -11.11 1.00
N SER A 56 -21.03 -10.72 0.97
CA SER A 56 -21.38 -9.31 0.90
C SER A 56 -20.51 -8.57 1.92
N PRO A 57 -19.86 -7.46 1.55
CA PRO A 57 -18.94 -6.78 2.45
C PRO A 57 -19.68 -6.45 3.75
N PRO A 58 -19.02 -6.61 4.93
CA PRO A 58 -19.64 -6.35 6.21
C PRO A 58 -20.33 -4.97 6.23
N PRO A 59 -21.49 -4.84 6.89
CA PRO A 59 -22.23 -3.58 6.92
C PRO A 59 -21.40 -2.42 7.51
N GLU A 60 -20.48 -2.72 8.43
CA GLU A 60 -19.53 -1.76 9.01
C GLU A 60 -18.59 -1.19 7.95
N LEU A 61 -18.15 -2.02 7.00
CA LEU A 61 -17.28 -1.60 5.90
C LEU A 61 -18.01 -0.67 4.94
N GLN A 62 -19.29 -0.96 4.63
CA GLN A 62 -20.10 -0.06 3.82
C GLN A 62 -20.32 1.28 4.51
N THR A 63 -20.60 1.25 5.81
CA THR A 63 -20.77 2.44 6.65
C THR A 63 -19.48 3.29 6.66
N PHE A 64 -18.33 2.65 6.78
CA PHE A 64 -17.02 3.31 6.71
C PHE A 64 -16.74 3.93 5.34
N TRP A 65 -17.04 3.23 4.25
CA TRP A 65 -16.86 3.78 2.90
C TRP A 65 -17.79 4.97 2.64
N GLN A 66 -19.04 4.90 3.11
CA GLN A 66 -19.98 6.02 3.02
C GLN A 66 -19.50 7.21 3.86
N TRP A 67 -19.00 6.98 5.07
CA TRP A 67 -18.44 8.03 5.91
C TRP A 67 -17.24 8.72 5.22
N LEU A 68 -16.35 7.97 4.58
CA LEU A 68 -15.26 8.56 3.78
C LEU A 68 -15.79 9.42 2.62
N PHE A 69 -16.88 8.98 1.97
CA PHE A 69 -17.51 9.72 0.87
C PHE A 69 -18.10 11.05 1.38
N ASP A 70 -18.83 11.01 2.48
CA ASP A 70 -19.46 12.18 3.10
C ASP A 70 -18.43 13.20 3.59
N GLN A 71 -17.25 12.73 4.02
CA GLN A 71 -16.14 13.61 4.41
C GLN A 71 -15.36 14.18 3.20
N GLY A 72 -15.68 13.76 1.97
CA GLY A 72 -15.01 14.20 0.75
C GLY A 72 -13.65 13.54 0.49
N MET A 73 -13.37 12.41 1.15
CA MET A 73 -12.11 11.67 1.01
C MET A 73 -12.11 10.75 -0.20
N VAL A 74 -13.29 10.24 -0.54
CA VAL A 74 -13.51 9.39 -1.70
C VAL A 74 -14.65 9.96 -2.54
N SER A 75 -14.60 9.67 -3.83
CA SER A 75 -15.62 10.09 -4.80
C SER A 75 -16.06 8.86 -5.61
N THR A 76 -17.16 9.00 -6.35
CA THR A 76 -17.59 7.98 -7.33
C THR A 76 -16.54 7.70 -8.40
N LYS A 77 -15.58 8.63 -8.61
CA LYS A 77 -14.44 8.49 -9.53
C LYS A 77 -13.14 8.03 -8.86
N SER A 78 -13.20 7.63 -7.58
CA SER A 78 -12.05 7.12 -6.83
C SER A 78 -11.38 5.97 -7.61
N PRO A 79 -10.04 5.94 -7.74
CA PRO A 79 -9.34 4.86 -8.42
C PRO A 79 -9.47 3.52 -7.70
N VAL A 80 -9.90 3.52 -6.43
CA VAL A 80 -9.97 2.33 -5.58
C VAL A 80 -11.33 2.18 -4.89
N ARG A 81 -11.63 0.94 -4.48
CA ARG A 81 -12.70 0.59 -3.54
C ARG A 81 -12.15 -0.29 -2.42
N LEU A 82 -12.83 -0.29 -1.28
CA LEU A 82 -12.61 -1.30 -0.24
C LEU A 82 -13.20 -2.65 -0.66
N ALA A 83 -12.49 -3.73 -0.33
CA ALA A 83 -12.95 -5.10 -0.49
C ALA A 83 -12.27 -6.04 0.52
N THR A 84 -12.87 -7.21 0.73
CA THR A 84 -12.24 -8.32 1.45
C THR A 84 -11.30 -9.08 0.51
N ILE A 85 -10.08 -9.36 0.97
CA ILE A 85 -9.01 -10.08 0.28
C ILE A 85 -8.46 -11.18 1.20
N SER A 86 -7.47 -11.96 0.75
CA SER A 86 -6.83 -13.00 1.56
C SER A 86 -6.24 -12.46 2.86
N GLU A 87 -5.66 -11.26 2.82
CA GLU A 87 -5.02 -10.59 3.96
C GLU A 87 -6.03 -9.83 4.86
N GLY A 88 -7.34 -10.06 4.70
CA GLY A 88 -8.39 -9.33 5.42
C GLY A 88 -9.00 -8.21 4.59
N LEU A 89 -8.91 -6.95 5.05
CA LEU A 89 -9.47 -5.79 4.33
C LEU A 89 -8.40 -5.11 3.48
N GLY A 90 -8.75 -4.80 2.23
CA GLY A 90 -7.82 -4.17 1.29
C GLY A 90 -8.48 -3.20 0.33
N LEU A 91 -7.64 -2.47 -0.42
CA LEU A 91 -8.04 -1.59 -1.50
C LEU A 91 -7.85 -2.30 -2.84
N VAL A 92 -8.91 -2.33 -3.65
CA VAL A 92 -8.92 -2.90 -4.99
C VAL A 92 -9.06 -1.78 -6.01
N ALA A 93 -8.16 -1.75 -6.99
CA ALA A 93 -8.21 -0.80 -8.09
C ALA A 93 -9.48 -1.03 -8.95
N GLN A 94 -10.19 0.05 -9.26
CA GLN A 94 -11.35 0.06 -10.16
C GLN A 94 -10.96 0.45 -11.60
N LYS A 95 -9.78 1.03 -11.76
CA LYS A 95 -9.18 1.44 -13.04
C LYS A 95 -7.67 1.27 -12.93
N ASP A 96 -6.98 1.33 -14.05
CA ASP A 96 -5.51 1.29 -14.08
C ASP A 96 -4.93 2.45 -13.27
N ILE A 97 -3.98 2.15 -12.39
CA ILE A 97 -3.27 3.10 -11.53
C ILE A 97 -1.81 3.08 -11.95
N GLY A 98 -1.31 4.22 -12.44
CA GLY A 98 0.08 4.40 -12.82
C GLY A 98 1.02 4.46 -11.62
N LYS A 99 2.32 4.30 -11.88
CA LYS A 99 3.34 4.53 -10.86
C LYS A 99 3.30 6.01 -10.42
N ASN A 100 3.26 6.24 -9.10
CA ASN A 100 3.13 7.56 -8.47
C ASN A 100 1.76 8.24 -8.62
N ASP A 101 0.73 7.52 -9.09
CA ASP A 101 -0.62 8.04 -9.06
C ASP A 101 -1.13 8.10 -7.61
N VAL A 102 -1.87 9.17 -7.31
CA VAL A 102 -2.47 9.35 -5.99
C VAL A 102 -3.68 8.42 -5.84
N VAL A 103 -3.62 7.53 -4.85
CA VAL A 103 -4.68 6.56 -4.57
C VAL A 103 -5.77 7.15 -3.67
N LEU A 104 -5.36 7.83 -2.60
CA LEU A 104 -6.23 8.42 -1.58
C LEU A 104 -5.49 9.57 -0.89
N GLU A 105 -6.23 10.62 -0.49
CA GLU A 105 -5.71 11.69 0.35
C GLU A 105 -6.50 11.75 1.66
N ILE A 106 -5.81 11.88 2.79
CA ILE A 106 -6.42 11.93 4.12
C ILE A 106 -6.01 13.24 4.81
N PRO A 107 -6.94 14.19 5.01
CA PRO A 107 -6.71 15.44 5.71
C PRO A 107 -6.29 15.23 7.14
N LYS A 108 -5.42 16.14 7.60
CA LYS A 108 -4.80 16.10 8.93
C LYS A 108 -5.82 16.05 10.09
N LYS A 109 -7.04 16.55 9.88
CA LYS A 109 -8.11 16.50 10.89
C LYS A 109 -8.51 15.06 11.30
N PHE A 110 -8.20 14.06 10.49
CA PHE A 110 -8.47 12.64 10.76
C PHE A 110 -7.26 11.87 11.28
N TRP A 111 -6.14 12.54 11.52
CA TRP A 111 -4.94 11.86 11.99
C TRP A 111 -5.08 11.45 13.45
N ILE A 112 -4.55 10.26 13.75
CA ILE A 112 -4.38 9.78 15.11
C ILE A 112 -2.89 9.81 15.40
N ASN A 113 -2.43 10.92 15.97
CA ASN A 113 -1.03 11.16 16.29
C ASN A 113 -0.90 11.89 17.65
N PRO A 114 0.32 12.05 18.21
CA PRO A 114 0.50 12.72 19.49
C PRO A 114 -0.08 14.14 19.54
N ASP A 115 -0.03 14.89 18.43
CA ASP A 115 -0.63 16.23 18.34
C ASP A 115 -2.16 16.18 18.52
N ALA A 116 -2.83 15.21 17.90
CA ALA A 116 -4.26 15.00 18.05
C ALA A 116 -4.62 14.62 19.51
N VAL A 117 -3.79 13.82 20.18
CA VAL A 117 -3.97 13.50 21.61
C VAL A 117 -3.80 14.76 22.47
N ALA A 118 -2.78 15.57 22.21
CA ALA A 118 -2.52 16.81 22.94
C ALA A 118 -3.68 17.82 22.80
N ALA A 119 -4.34 17.85 21.64
CA ALA A 119 -5.52 18.68 21.39
C ALA A 119 -6.84 18.10 21.96
N SER A 120 -6.80 16.88 22.50
CA SER A 120 -7.97 16.22 23.08
C SER A 120 -8.13 16.49 24.58
N GLU A 121 -9.28 16.09 25.15
CA GLU A 121 -9.55 16.23 26.58
C GLU A 121 -8.52 15.52 27.48
N ILE A 122 -7.86 14.46 27.00
CA ILE A 122 -6.82 13.74 27.76
C ILE A 122 -5.41 14.29 27.54
N GLY A 123 -5.25 15.34 26.72
CA GLY A 123 -3.94 15.89 26.39
C GLY A 123 -3.11 16.24 27.64
N ASN A 124 -3.74 16.84 28.65
CA ASN A 124 -3.09 17.20 29.90
C ASN A 124 -2.61 15.98 30.71
N VAL A 125 -3.43 14.93 30.81
CA VAL A 125 -3.06 13.71 31.57
C VAL A 125 -2.06 12.84 30.81
N CYS A 126 -2.01 12.96 29.49
CA CYS A 126 -1.01 12.30 28.66
C CYS A 126 0.30 13.10 28.54
N SER A 127 0.39 14.28 29.17
CA SER A 127 1.62 15.08 29.18
C SER A 127 2.74 14.32 29.90
N GLY A 128 3.91 14.25 29.27
CA GLY A 128 5.07 13.52 29.80
C GLY A 128 5.07 12.00 29.56
N LEU A 129 3.98 11.42 29.03
CA LEU A 129 3.99 10.02 28.59
C LEU A 129 4.78 9.86 27.29
N LYS A 130 5.27 8.64 27.04
CA LYS A 130 5.86 8.31 25.74
C LYS A 130 4.80 8.48 24.64
N PRO A 131 5.14 9.01 23.45
CA PRO A 131 4.16 9.31 22.41
C PRO A 131 3.22 8.15 22.04
N TRP A 132 3.74 6.92 21.95
CA TRP A 132 2.95 5.73 21.62
C TRP A 132 1.98 5.32 22.74
N ILE A 133 2.33 5.58 24.01
CA ILE A 133 1.44 5.32 25.15
C ILE A 133 0.27 6.30 25.11
N SER A 134 0.53 7.59 24.86
CA SER A 134 -0.51 8.62 24.72
C SER A 134 -1.50 8.26 23.60
N VAL A 135 -1.00 7.81 22.45
CA VAL A 135 -1.84 7.38 21.33
C VAL A 135 -2.65 6.12 21.68
N ALA A 136 -2.04 5.13 22.36
CA ALA A 136 -2.77 3.93 22.79
C ALA A 136 -3.92 4.27 23.76
N LEU A 137 -3.68 5.13 24.76
CA LEU A 137 -4.71 5.60 25.69
C LEU A 137 -5.83 6.36 24.97
N PHE A 138 -5.48 7.19 23.99
CA PHE A 138 -6.44 7.89 23.16
C PHE A 138 -7.34 6.93 22.38
N LEU A 139 -6.76 5.93 21.70
CA LEU A 139 -7.51 4.90 20.96
C LEU A 139 -8.47 4.12 21.88
N ILE A 140 -8.01 3.70 23.06
CA ILE A 140 -8.85 2.97 24.04
C ILE A 140 -10.01 3.84 24.52
N ARG A 141 -9.76 5.12 24.80
CA ARG A 141 -10.78 6.07 25.24
C ARG A 141 -11.83 6.29 24.16
N GLU A 142 -11.41 6.56 22.94
CA GLU A 142 -12.33 6.80 21.82
C GLU A 142 -13.17 5.55 21.53
N LYS A 143 -12.58 4.35 21.62
CA LYS A 143 -13.33 3.08 21.52
C LYS A 143 -14.39 2.93 22.63
N LYS A 144 -14.11 3.41 23.85
CA LYS A 144 -15.06 3.38 24.98
C LYS A 144 -16.17 4.43 24.89
N LYS A 145 -15.93 5.56 24.22
CA LYS A 145 -16.95 6.60 23.99
C LYS A 145 -18.09 6.14 23.07
N ARG A 146 -17.91 5.07 22.28
CA ARG A 146 -18.93 4.48 21.40
C ARG A 146 -19.57 5.55 20.50
N GLU A 147 -20.84 5.88 20.74
CA GLU A 147 -21.68 6.76 19.91
C GLU A 147 -21.15 8.20 19.82
N ASP A 148 -20.44 8.69 20.83
CA ASP A 148 -19.96 10.08 20.88
C ASP A 148 -18.59 10.28 20.21
N SER A 149 -17.93 9.20 19.76
CA SER A 149 -16.61 9.31 19.15
C SER A 149 -16.71 9.63 17.65
N PRO A 150 -16.03 10.68 17.16
CA PRO A 150 -15.96 10.96 15.73
C PRO A 150 -15.17 9.88 14.96
N LEU A 151 -14.38 9.05 15.66
CA LEU A 151 -13.58 7.98 15.09
C LEU A 151 -14.26 6.62 15.15
N ARG A 152 -15.48 6.54 15.69
CA ARG A 152 -16.21 5.27 15.85
C ARG A 152 -16.24 4.44 14.56
N VAL A 153 -16.63 5.06 13.45
CA VAL A 153 -16.77 4.36 12.16
C VAL A 153 -15.44 3.75 11.70
N TYR A 154 -14.31 4.39 12.01
CA TYR A 154 -12.99 3.83 11.76
C TYR A 154 -12.63 2.72 12.75
N LEU A 155 -12.94 2.89 14.04
CA LEU A 155 -12.64 1.90 15.07
C LEU A 155 -13.46 0.60 14.91
N ASP A 156 -14.67 0.69 14.37
CA ASP A 156 -15.57 -0.45 14.14
C ASP A 156 -15.08 -1.37 13.01
N ILE A 157 -14.22 -0.89 12.10
CA ILE A 157 -13.63 -1.71 11.02
C ILE A 157 -12.25 -2.30 11.38
N LEU A 158 -11.68 -1.91 12.52
CA LEU A 158 -10.37 -2.42 12.92
C LEU A 158 -10.48 -3.88 13.35
N PRO A 159 -9.55 -4.75 12.91
CA PRO A 159 -9.53 -6.13 13.36
C PRO A 159 -9.27 -6.20 14.87
N GLU A 160 -9.89 -7.16 15.55
CA GLU A 160 -9.73 -7.34 17.00
C GLU A 160 -8.35 -7.88 17.39
N SER A 161 -7.77 -8.70 16.50
CA SER A 161 -6.45 -9.30 16.63
C SER A 161 -5.72 -9.28 15.28
N THR A 162 -4.44 -9.61 15.32
CA THR A 162 -3.58 -9.76 14.14
C THR A 162 -2.70 -10.99 14.35
N ASP A 163 -2.05 -11.48 13.31
CA ASP A 163 -1.10 -12.60 13.40
C ASP A 163 0.25 -12.20 14.05
N SER A 164 0.27 -11.12 14.84
CA SER A 164 1.42 -10.74 15.66
C SER A 164 1.57 -11.71 16.83
N THR A 165 2.80 -12.06 17.17
CA THR A 165 3.12 -12.96 18.30
C THR A 165 2.60 -12.47 19.65
N VAL A 166 2.26 -11.18 19.77
CA VAL A 166 1.59 -10.62 20.95
C VAL A 166 0.20 -11.23 21.18
N PHE A 167 -0.43 -11.76 20.12
CA PHE A 167 -1.74 -12.43 20.17
C PHE A 167 -1.66 -13.95 20.05
N CYS A 168 -0.46 -14.53 19.90
CA CYS A 168 -0.31 -15.97 19.76
C CYS A 168 -0.73 -16.71 21.03
N ALA A 169 -1.37 -17.86 20.84
CA ALA A 169 -1.62 -18.78 21.94
C ALA A 169 -0.32 -19.42 22.43
N GLU A 170 -0.30 -19.92 23.66
CA GLU A 170 0.90 -20.54 24.24
C GLU A 170 1.39 -21.71 23.37
N GLU A 171 0.46 -22.48 22.80
CA GLU A 171 0.76 -23.60 21.91
C GLU A 171 1.45 -23.16 20.62
N GLU A 172 1.12 -21.96 20.11
CA GLU A 172 1.77 -21.40 18.91
C GLU A 172 3.15 -20.82 19.24
N LEU A 173 3.33 -20.29 20.46
CA LEU A 173 4.63 -19.79 20.91
C LEU A 173 5.65 -20.90 21.10
N VAL A 174 5.20 -22.13 21.39
CA VAL A 174 6.09 -23.31 21.45
C VAL A 174 6.81 -23.53 20.12
N GLU A 175 6.19 -23.24 18.98
CA GLU A 175 6.82 -23.35 17.65
C GLU A 175 7.97 -22.35 17.44
N LEU A 176 8.02 -21.29 18.24
CA LEU A 176 9.07 -20.26 18.21
C LEU A 176 10.16 -20.48 19.25
N GLN A 177 10.19 -21.67 19.90
CA GLN A 177 11.23 -22.03 20.84
C GLN A 177 12.61 -22.11 20.13
N GLY A 178 13.56 -21.32 20.60
CA GLY A 178 14.95 -21.28 20.12
C GLY A 178 15.89 -22.25 20.84
#